data_AF-A0A961PAU8-F1
#
_entry.id   AF-A0A961PAU8-F1
#
_cell.length_a   1.000
_cell.length_b   1.000
_cell.length_c   1.000
_cell.angle_alpha   90.00
_cell.angle_beta   90.00
_cell.angle_gamma   90.00
#
_symmetry.space_group_name_H-M   'P 1'
#
loop_
_entity.id
_entity.type
_entity.pdbx_description
1 polymer ?
#
loop_
_entity_poly.entity_id
_entity_poly.type
_entity_poly.pdbx_seq_one_letter_code
_entity_poly.pdbx_strand_id
1 'polypeptide(L)' 'MKLLLLAGTAEARALAARLSGDRRFEVTATLAGATRQPEDYAVQVRVSGFEGDEGL' A
#
# COMPACT_ATOMS: atom_id res chain seq x y z
N MET A 1 5.37 -3.60 -15.82
CA MET A 1 6.29 -2.81 -14.96
C MET A 1 5.85 -2.99 -13.52
N LYS A 2 6.79 -3.28 -12.62
CA LYS A 2 6.46 -3.52 -11.20
C LYS A 2 6.54 -2.22 -10.42
N LEU A 3 5.50 -1.93 -9.63
CA LEU A 3 5.39 -0.72 -8.83
C LEU A 3 5.16 -1.09 -7.36
N LEU A 4 5.97 -0.49 -6.49
CA LEU A 4 5.77 -0.55 -5.05
C LEU A 4 5.23 0.80 -4.59
N LEU A 5 4.02 0.80 -4.02
CA LEU A 5 3.37 1.99 -3.51
C LEU A 5 3.45 2.00 -1.98
N LEU A 6 4.15 2.98 -1.41
CA LEU A 6 4.07 3.25 0.03
C LEU A 6 2.72 3.91 0.29
N ALA A 7 1.79 3.12 0.84
CA ALA A 7 0.41 3.48 1.03
C ALA A 7 0.15 3.83 2.51
N GLY A 8 -1.11 4.13 2.84
CA GLY A 8 -1.52 4.60 4.17
C GLY A 8 -2.29 5.91 4.14
N THR A 9 -2.50 6.49 2.96
CA THR A 9 -3.37 7.66 2.75
C THR A 9 -4.51 7.33 1.80
N ALA A 10 -5.54 8.19 1.77
CA ALA A 10 -6.66 8.04 0.86
C ALA A 10 -6.24 8.18 -0.62
N GLU A 11 -5.28 9.06 -0.90
CA GLU A 11 -4.72 9.29 -2.24
C GLU A 11 -3.97 8.07 -2.75
N ALA A 12 -3.18 7.41 -1.89
CA ALA A 12 -2.49 6.18 -2.25
C ALA A 12 -3.51 5.08 -2.64
N ARG A 13 -4.63 4.98 -1.92
CA ARG A 13 -5.71 4.05 -2.28
C ARG A 13 -6.35 4.39 -3.62
N ALA A 14 -6.69 5.66 -3.84
CA ALA A 14 -7.28 6.10 -5.10
C ALA A 14 -6.33 5.85 -6.29
N LEU A 15 -5.03 6.07 -6.10
CA LEU A 15 -4.01 5.79 -7.10
C LEU A 15 -3.92 4.28 -7.39
N ALA A 16 -3.87 3.44 -6.35
CA ALA A 16 -3.86 1.99 -6.50
C ALA A 16 -5.09 1.48 -7.28
N ALA A 17 -6.28 2.02 -6.99
CA ALA A 17 -7.50 1.69 -7.73
C ALA A 17 -7.37 2.03 -9.22
N ARG A 18 -6.87 3.21 -9.57
CA ARG A 18 -6.65 3.62 -10.97
C ARG A 18 -5.64 2.73 -11.70
N LEU A 19 -4.58 2.29 -11.00
CA LEU A 19 -3.54 1.47 -11.59
C LEU A 19 -3.93 -0.01 -11.72
N SER A 20 -4.83 -0.51 -10.87
CA SER A 20 -5.29 -1.92 -10.88
C SER A 20 -5.93 -2.36 -12.20
N GLY A 21 -6.53 -1.43 -12.95
CA GLY A 21 -7.15 -1.71 -14.24
C GLY A 21 -6.19 -1.72 -15.42
N ASP A 22 -4.93 -1.33 -15.23
CA ASP A 22 -3.95 -1.21 -16.32
C ASP A 22 -2.95 -2.38 -16.28
N ARG A 23 -3.07 -3.27 -17.28
CA ARG A 23 -2.24 -4.48 -17.42
C ARG A 23 -0.75 -4.20 -17.60
N ARG A 24 -0.36 -2.95 -17.86
CA ARG A 24 1.06 -2.56 -17.92
C ARG A 24 1.71 -2.53 -16.55
N PHE A 25 0.94 -2.46 -15.48
CA PHE A 25 1.43 -2.32 -14.12
C PHE A 25 1.07 -3.52 -13.24
N GLU A 26 2.06 -3.99 -12.50
CA GLU A 26 1.87 -4.94 -11.41
C GLU A 26 2.16 -4.16 -10.13
N VAL A 27 1.10 -3.80 -9.40
CA VAL A 27 1.19 -2.87 -8.27
C VAL A 27 1.07 -3.64 -6.95
N THR A 28 1.96 -3.32 -6.02
CA THR A 28 1.87 -3.78 -4.63
C THR A 28 1.83 -2.57 -3.71
N ALA A 29 0.80 -2.47 -2.87
CA ALA A 29 0.69 -1.44 -1.84
C ALA A 29 1.31 -1.92 -0.53
N THR A 30 2.21 -1.13 0.07
CA THR A 30 2.83 -1.41 1.37
C THR A 30 2.30 -0.47 2.43
N LEU A 31 1.81 -1.00 3.54
CA LEU A 31 1.31 -0.22 4.69
C LEU A 31 2.31 -0.30 5.85
N ALA A 32 2.54 0.83 6.53
CA ALA A 32 3.50 0.96 7.63
C ALA A 32 3.01 0.42 9.00
N GLY A 33 2.02 -0.48 9.03
CA GLY A 33 1.55 -1.12 10.28
C GLY A 33 0.76 -0.23 11.26
N ALA A 34 0.73 1.10 11.09
CA ALA A 34 -0.01 2.01 11.98
C ALA A 34 -1.55 1.84 11.88
N THR A 35 -2.05 1.32 10.76
CA THR A 35 -3.50 1.10 10.54
C THR A 35 -3.85 -0.35 10.87
N ARG A 36 -4.51 -0.58 12.01
CA ARG A 36 -4.92 -1.93 12.48
C ARG A 36 -5.91 -2.64 11.55
N GLN A 37 -6.72 -1.88 10.80
CA GLN A 37 -7.67 -2.37 9.80
C GLN A 37 -7.68 -1.42 8.60
N PRO A 38 -6.75 -1.57 7.64
CA PRO A 38 -6.79 -0.76 6.43
C PRO A 38 -8.02 -1.13 5.58
N GLU A 39 -8.65 -0.13 4.98
CA GLU A 39 -9.69 -0.35 3.98
C GLU A 39 -9.10 -1.10 2.77
N ASP A 40 -9.93 -1.88 2.07
CA ASP A 40 -9.51 -2.70 0.95
C ASP A 40 -8.84 -1.87 -0.16
N TYR A 41 -7.72 -2.38 -0.67
CA TYR A 41 -7.07 -1.88 -1.88
C TYR A 41 -7.42 -2.80 -3.04
N ALA A 42 -7.60 -2.22 -4.24
CA ALA A 42 -7.83 -2.96 -5.47
C ALA A 42 -6.56 -3.69 -6.00
N VAL A 43 -5.48 -3.70 -5.23
CA VAL A 43 -4.17 -4.27 -5.59
C VAL A 43 -3.65 -5.10 -4.42
N GLN A 44 -2.63 -5.92 -4.66
CA GLN A 44 -2.02 -6.70 -3.59
C GLN A 44 -1.48 -5.79 -2.48
N VAL A 45 -1.88 -6.06 -1.24
CA VAL A 45 -1.41 -5.34 -0.06
C VAL A 45 -0.39 -6.17 0.68
N ARG A 46 0.69 -5.51 1.11
CA ARG A 46 1.67 -6.03 2.05
C ARG A 46 1.70 -5.11 3.26
N VAL A 47 1.67 -5.68 4.45
CA VAL A 47 1.95 -4.92 5.69
C VAL A 47 3.42 -5.09 6.02
N SER A 48 4.13 -3.99 6.16
CA SER A 48 5.48 -3.98 6.70
C SER A 48 5.41 -3.54 8.15
N GLY A 49 5.89 -4.37 9.06
CA GLY A 49 6.17 -3.95 10.43
C GLY A 49 7.35 -3.01 10.41
N PHE A 50 7.11 -1.71 10.16
CA PHE A 50 8.01 -0.70 10.68
C PHE A 50 7.66 -0.57 12.16
N GLU A 51 8.23 -1.45 13.00
CA GLU A 51 8.34 -1.19 14.43
C GLU A 51 9.28 -0.01 14.59
N GLY A 52 8.70 1.20 14.59
CA GLY A 52 9.41 2.45 14.80
C GLY A 52 9.53 2.84 16.27
N ASP A 53 9.39 1.90 17.20
CA ASP A 53 9.28 2.20 18.64
C ASP A 53 10.13 1.30 19.56
N GLU A 54 11.22 0.71 19.06
CA GLU A 54 12.33 0.19 19.89
C GLU A 54 13.62 0.99 19.65
N GLY A 55 13.55 2.33 19.68
CA GLY A 55 14.74 3.14 19.37
C GLY A 55 14.69 4.63 19.68
N LEU A 56 13.92 5.07 20.69
CA LEU A 56 14.07 6.39 21.32
C LEU A 56 14.28 6.25 22.82
#